data_AF-A0A5P2QLW8-F1
#
_entry.id   AF-A0A5P2QLW8-F1
#
_cell.length_a   1.000
_cell.length_b   1.000
_cell.length_c   1.000
_cell.angle_alpha   90.00
_cell.angle_beta   90.00
_cell.angle_gamma   90.00
#
_symmetry.space_group_name_H-M   'P 1'
#
loop_
_entity.id
_entity.type
_entity.pdbx_description
1 polymer ?
#
loop_
_entity_poly.entity_id
_entity_poly.type
_entity_poly.pdbx_seq_one_letter_code
_entity_poly.pdbx_strand_id
1 'polypeptide(L)'
;MTGRCCRFSPAPPDLAWSGELPAVAWTLNSARPLPGRTRSGGQAMATTRTAGMQSKAGGGNAWHRDLAGWKAILSRLREQISQDHIGVVAAGIAFYTLLSIFPAIAAFISVAGLILDPAEVAGEVSDLVAVLPESAGAIIGDQVTKVAGGENTATGFVALAGFAIAVYGAMKSILTLIEGLNIAYGEQETRGIVRLYATAFALTLGLIVGMALAIGVVVLLPVLLALGDTQAAGSGLLWLRWPILAGIAVLGFALVYRIGPAKRSAGWRWISPGAVLGTALWIAGTVGFSLYARYFGSYTETYGALGGVVILLTWLWVSAYAMLMGAELNSEIERQDSGAAGGAHSSVFDQAAPASTPPKDPAPMPAAPAPAQAAQPAAPGHGLVLVGALALLLVGRLRRPGPPERP
;
A
#
# COMPACT_ATOMS: atom_id res chain seq x y z
N MET A 1 -14.52 39.83 45.34
CA MET A 1 -13.34 39.65 44.47
C MET A 1 -13.82 39.16 43.12
N THR A 2 -13.47 39.91 42.10
CA THR A 2 -14.04 39.99 40.77
C THR A 2 -13.63 38.82 39.86
N GLY A 3 -14.62 38.29 39.12
CA GLY A 3 -14.43 37.29 38.09
C GLY A 3 -13.75 37.85 36.83
N ARG A 4 -13.01 36.98 36.15
CA ARG A 4 -12.53 37.20 34.78
C ARG A 4 -13.07 36.07 33.90
N CYS A 5 -14.15 36.38 33.20
CA CYS A 5 -14.61 35.63 32.04
C CYS A 5 -13.58 35.77 30.92
N CYS A 6 -13.01 34.65 30.46
CA CYS A 6 -12.32 34.61 29.17
C CYS A 6 -13.37 34.74 28.06
N ARG A 7 -13.31 35.86 27.36
CA ARG A 7 -14.16 36.27 26.25
C ARG A 7 -13.82 35.42 25.02
N PHE A 8 -14.75 34.59 24.57
CA PHE A 8 -14.69 33.95 23.25
C PHE A 8 -14.84 35.05 22.19
N SER A 9 -13.85 35.19 21.30
CA SER A 9 -13.93 36.08 20.15
C SER A 9 -14.59 35.32 18.99
N PRO A 10 -15.65 35.83 18.35
CA PRO A 10 -16.22 35.19 17.17
C PRO A 10 -15.28 35.37 15.96
N ALA A 11 -15.15 34.30 15.16
CA ALA A 11 -14.44 34.30 13.89
C ALA A 11 -15.17 35.19 12.85
N PRO A 12 -14.44 35.81 11.91
CA PRO A 12 -15.04 36.66 10.88
C PRO A 12 -15.89 35.84 9.87
N PRO A 13 -17.02 36.38 9.39
CA PRO A 13 -17.97 35.67 8.52
C PRO A 13 -17.67 35.91 7.03
N ASP A 14 -16.63 35.29 6.49
CA ASP A 14 -16.27 35.45 5.07
C ASP A 14 -15.46 34.26 4.48
N LEU A 15 -15.57 33.07 5.07
CA LEU A 15 -15.18 31.82 4.41
C LEU A 15 -16.39 31.17 3.72
N ALA A 16 -16.90 31.86 2.70
CA ALA A 16 -17.77 31.23 1.72
C ALA A 16 -16.93 30.22 0.91
N TRP A 17 -17.22 28.94 1.11
CA TRP A 17 -16.72 27.84 0.29
C TRP A 17 -17.16 28.06 -1.18
N SER A 18 -16.28 28.64 -2.00
CA SER A 18 -16.43 28.59 -3.45
C SER A 18 -16.04 27.19 -3.92
N GLY A 19 -17.05 26.35 -4.18
CA GLY A 19 -16.93 24.97 -4.63
C GLY A 19 -16.42 24.81 -6.07
N GLU A 20 -15.30 25.42 -6.40
CA GLU A 20 -14.67 25.29 -7.71
C GLU A 20 -13.47 24.33 -7.58
N LEU A 21 -13.70 23.06 -7.91
CA LEU A 21 -12.62 22.11 -8.15
C LEU A 21 -11.85 22.56 -9.40
N PRO A 22 -10.51 22.68 -9.39
CA PRO A 22 -9.77 22.98 -10.60
C PRO A 22 -9.93 21.80 -11.57
N ALA A 23 -10.62 22.06 -12.68
CA ALA A 23 -10.68 21.15 -13.81
C ALA A 23 -9.25 20.92 -14.34
N VAL A 24 -8.72 19.73 -14.10
CA VAL A 24 -7.48 19.25 -14.71
C VAL A 24 -7.78 18.99 -16.19
N ALA A 25 -7.63 20.04 -16.99
CA ALA A 25 -7.70 19.95 -18.44
C ALA A 25 -6.48 19.18 -18.96
N TRP A 26 -6.71 17.92 -19.34
CA TRP A 26 -5.79 17.12 -20.14
C TRP A 26 -5.65 17.75 -21.53
N THR A 27 -4.82 18.78 -21.65
CA THR A 27 -4.37 19.26 -22.96
C THR A 27 -3.20 18.39 -23.40
N LEU A 28 -3.44 17.60 -24.45
CA LEU A 28 -2.41 16.96 -25.27
C LEU A 28 -1.53 18.07 -25.86
N ASN A 29 -0.46 18.42 -25.15
CA ASN A 29 0.54 19.38 -25.61
C ASN A 29 1.37 18.72 -26.71
N SER A 30 0.97 18.97 -27.95
CA SER A 30 1.72 18.67 -29.16
C SER A 30 3.09 19.37 -29.13
N ALA A 31 4.07 18.66 -29.67
CA ALA A 31 5.49 19.01 -29.71
C ALA A 31 5.76 20.49 -30.05
N ARG A 32 6.48 21.19 -29.16
CA ARG A 32 7.16 22.44 -29.49
C ARG A 32 8.61 22.14 -29.92
N PRO A 33 9.06 22.61 -31.09
CA PRO A 33 10.46 22.47 -31.49
C PRO A 33 11.37 23.37 -30.64
N LEU A 34 12.53 22.83 -30.25
CA LEU A 34 13.56 23.52 -29.47
C LEU A 34 14.22 24.64 -30.31
N PRO A 35 14.40 25.86 -29.80
CA PRO A 35 15.19 26.88 -30.47
C PRO A 35 16.68 26.52 -30.44
N GLY A 36 17.33 26.64 -31.59
CA GLY A 36 18.74 26.33 -31.80
C GLY A 36 19.67 27.18 -30.92
N ARG A 37 20.59 26.51 -30.23
CA ARG A 37 21.72 27.17 -29.55
C ARG A 37 22.80 27.49 -30.58
N THR A 38 22.96 28.78 -30.85
CA THR A 38 24.13 29.34 -31.51
C THR A 38 25.36 29.21 -30.61
N ARG A 39 26.48 28.91 -31.27
CA ARG A 39 27.81 28.67 -30.72
C ARG A 39 28.45 30.01 -30.33
N SER A 40 28.94 30.16 -29.10
CA SER A 40 29.85 31.25 -28.74
C SER A 40 30.79 30.84 -27.62
N GLY A 41 32.08 31.10 -27.85
CA GLY A 41 33.03 31.55 -26.82
C GLY A 41 33.59 30.49 -25.90
N GLY A 42 34.80 30.03 -26.22
CA GLY A 42 35.63 29.28 -25.29
C GLY A 42 35.95 30.10 -24.03
N GLN A 43 35.73 29.48 -22.88
CA GLN A 43 36.43 29.81 -21.64
C GLN A 43 36.97 28.51 -21.05
N ALA A 44 38.29 28.46 -20.96
CA ALA A 44 39.04 27.39 -20.34
C ALA A 44 38.65 27.31 -18.86
N MET A 45 37.88 26.27 -18.50
CA MET A 45 37.55 25.99 -17.12
C MET A 45 38.73 25.24 -16.50
N ALA A 46 39.45 25.94 -15.62
CA ALA A 46 40.50 25.36 -14.80
C ALA A 46 39.95 24.16 -14.03
N THR A 47 40.47 22.98 -14.33
CA THR A 47 40.17 21.75 -13.64
C THR A 47 40.80 21.81 -12.24
N THR A 48 40.10 22.39 -11.28
CA THR A 48 40.44 22.22 -9.87
C THR A 48 40.21 20.74 -9.56
N ARG A 49 41.31 19.99 -9.62
CA ARG A 49 41.41 18.59 -9.24
C ARG A 49 41.20 18.53 -7.73
N THR A 50 39.95 18.57 -7.28
CA THR A 50 39.58 18.09 -5.94
C THR A 50 39.99 16.64 -5.89
N ALA A 51 41.12 16.39 -5.23
CA ALA A 51 41.57 15.07 -4.86
C ALA A 51 40.41 14.39 -4.12
N GLY A 52 39.75 13.49 -4.83
CA GLY A 52 38.74 12.63 -4.24
C GLY A 52 39.43 11.83 -3.15
N MET A 53 39.12 12.13 -1.90
CA MET A 53 39.01 11.09 -0.88
C MET A 53 37.90 10.17 -1.37
N GLN A 54 38.27 9.24 -2.26
CA GLN A 54 37.57 7.98 -2.43
C GLN A 54 37.66 7.30 -1.07
N SER A 55 36.70 7.61 -0.19
CA SER A 55 36.34 6.73 0.90
C SER A 55 36.16 5.37 0.26
N LYS A 56 37.10 4.45 0.54
CA LYS A 56 36.96 3.03 0.24
C LYS A 56 35.52 2.67 0.62
N ALA A 57 34.68 2.43 -0.38
CA ALA A 57 33.40 1.79 -0.21
C ALA A 57 33.72 0.35 0.22
N GLY A 58 34.08 0.21 1.48
CA GLY A 58 34.22 -1.08 2.12
C GLY A 58 32.84 -1.70 2.07
N GLY A 59 32.74 -2.86 1.44
CA GLY A 59 31.60 -3.76 1.57
C GLY A 59 31.48 -4.22 3.02
N GLY A 60 31.16 -3.29 3.93
CA GLY A 60 30.83 -3.55 5.30
C GLY A 60 29.65 -4.49 5.32
N ASN A 61 29.85 -5.63 5.94
CA ASN A 61 28.81 -6.50 6.44
C ASN A 61 27.78 -5.64 7.19
N ALA A 62 26.57 -5.51 6.63
CA ALA A 62 25.47 -4.73 7.21
C ALA A 62 25.09 -5.11 8.65
N TRP A 63 25.63 -6.22 9.14
CA TRP A 63 25.42 -6.77 10.47
C TRP A 63 26.44 -6.28 11.50
N HIS A 64 27.63 -5.83 11.08
CA HIS A 64 28.67 -5.37 12.00
C HIS A 64 28.75 -3.84 11.98
N ARG A 65 27.88 -3.21 12.78
CA ARG A 65 27.93 -1.77 13.06
C ARG A 65 28.06 -1.53 14.56
N ASP A 66 28.71 -0.43 14.92
CA ASP A 66 28.78 0.04 16.29
C ASP A 66 27.41 0.53 16.79
N LEU A 67 27.28 0.68 18.11
CA LEU A 67 26.05 1.16 18.76
C LEU A 67 25.67 2.58 18.28
N ALA A 68 26.66 3.41 17.96
CA ALA A 68 26.43 4.77 17.46
C ALA A 68 25.81 4.76 16.05
N GLY A 69 26.29 3.89 15.16
CA GLY A 69 25.71 3.70 13.82
C GLY A 69 24.26 3.22 13.89
N TRP A 70 23.96 2.23 14.72
CA TRP A 70 22.57 1.78 14.93
C TRP A 70 21.68 2.88 15.52
N LYS A 71 22.16 3.64 16.50
CA LYS A 71 21.40 4.77 17.06
C LYS A 71 21.09 5.83 16.01
N ALA A 72 22.04 6.13 15.12
CA ALA A 72 21.85 7.07 14.03
C ALA A 72 20.81 6.55 13.01
N ILE A 73 20.87 5.26 12.64
CA ILE A 73 19.85 4.61 11.79
C ILE A 73 18.46 4.75 12.41
N LEU A 74 18.30 4.38 13.69
CA LEU A 74 16.99 4.40 14.36
C LEU A 74 16.44 5.82 14.50
N SER A 75 17.29 6.81 14.76
CA SER A 75 16.87 8.21 14.82
C SER A 75 16.34 8.70 13.48
N ARG A 76 17.05 8.39 12.38
CA ARG A 76 16.64 8.78 11.02
C ARG A 76 15.40 8.03 10.56
N LEU A 77 15.29 6.74 10.88
CA LEU A 77 14.11 5.95 10.63
C LEU A 77 12.86 6.60 11.25
N ARG A 78 12.95 7.08 12.50
CA ARG A 78 11.84 7.78 13.16
C ARG A 78 11.42 9.05 12.40
N GLU A 79 12.36 9.83 11.90
CA GLU A 79 12.08 11.03 11.11
C GLU A 79 11.45 10.68 9.75
N GLN A 80 12.01 9.70 9.04
CA GLN A 80 11.51 9.21 7.74
C GLN A 80 10.09 8.67 7.85
N ILE A 81 9.78 7.87 8.88
CA ILE A 81 8.42 7.36 9.13
C ILE A 81 7.38 8.50 9.15
N SER A 82 7.75 9.65 9.72
CA SER A 82 6.86 10.83 9.77
C SER A 82 6.85 11.61 8.47
N GLN A 83 8.00 11.82 7.83
CA GLN A 83 8.13 12.63 6.62
C GLN A 83 7.51 11.93 5.40
N ASP A 84 7.71 10.63 5.28
CA ASP A 84 7.28 9.82 4.14
C ASP A 84 5.83 9.33 4.28
N HIS A 85 5.15 9.68 5.38
CA HIS A 85 3.74 9.36 5.63
C HIS A 85 3.42 7.88 5.42
N ILE A 86 4.35 6.98 5.78
CA ILE A 86 4.26 5.55 5.48
C ILE A 86 3.00 4.89 6.05
N GLY A 87 2.43 5.46 7.13
CA GLY A 87 1.16 5.02 7.71
C GLY A 87 -0.03 5.22 6.77
N VAL A 88 -0.04 6.31 6.01
CA VAL A 88 -1.08 6.60 5.01
C VAL A 88 -0.94 5.69 3.81
N VAL A 89 0.29 5.47 3.35
CA VAL A 89 0.56 4.53 2.24
C VAL A 89 0.15 3.11 2.63
N ALA A 90 0.52 2.66 3.84
CA ALA A 90 0.09 1.37 4.39
C ALA A 90 -1.44 1.25 4.45
N ALA A 91 -2.16 2.32 4.77
CA ALA A 91 -3.62 2.34 4.79
C ALA A 91 -4.21 2.15 3.39
N GLY A 92 -3.60 2.77 2.37
CA GLY A 92 -3.96 2.54 0.97
C GLY A 92 -3.77 1.09 0.54
N ILE A 93 -2.63 0.47 0.90
CA ILE A 93 -2.36 -0.95 0.62
C ILE A 93 -3.41 -1.84 1.28
N ALA A 94 -3.70 -1.60 2.56
CA ALA A 94 -4.68 -2.37 3.32
C ALA A 94 -6.10 -2.25 2.74
N PHE A 95 -6.51 -1.04 2.37
CA PHE A 95 -7.81 -0.77 1.77
C PHE A 95 -7.99 -1.49 0.43
N TYR A 96 -7.04 -1.37 -0.50
CA TYR A 96 -7.12 -2.06 -1.78
C TYR A 96 -7.04 -3.59 -1.63
N THR A 97 -6.27 -4.07 -0.66
CA THR A 97 -6.21 -5.50 -0.33
C THR A 97 -7.58 -5.99 0.14
N LEU A 98 -8.19 -5.32 1.12
CA LEU A 98 -9.51 -5.65 1.64
C LEU A 98 -10.59 -5.67 0.54
N LEU A 99 -10.62 -4.65 -0.32
CA LEU A 99 -11.57 -4.58 -1.44
C LEU A 99 -11.42 -5.76 -2.40
N SER A 100 -10.23 -6.35 -2.51
CA SER A 100 -9.98 -7.48 -3.39
C SER A 100 -10.29 -8.83 -2.78
N ILE A 101 -10.19 -8.99 -1.46
CA ILE A 101 -10.31 -10.28 -0.77
C ILE A 101 -11.69 -10.92 -1.01
N PHE A 102 -12.79 -10.22 -0.74
CA PHE A 102 -14.12 -10.85 -0.78
C PHE A 102 -14.52 -11.33 -2.18
N PRO A 103 -14.41 -10.50 -3.25
CA PRO A 103 -14.76 -11.00 -4.57
C PRO A 103 -13.70 -11.96 -5.13
N ALA A 104 -12.44 -11.91 -4.67
CA ALA A 104 -11.44 -12.93 -5.03
C ALA A 104 -11.78 -14.30 -4.44
N ILE A 105 -12.25 -14.36 -3.18
CA ILE A 105 -12.76 -15.60 -2.56
C ILE A 105 -13.93 -16.14 -3.37
N ALA A 106 -14.90 -15.30 -3.71
CA ALA A 106 -16.06 -15.71 -4.49
C ALA A 106 -15.66 -16.26 -5.88
N ALA A 107 -14.74 -15.59 -6.56
CA ALA A 107 -14.21 -16.03 -7.84
C ALA A 107 -13.43 -17.35 -7.73
N PHE A 108 -12.60 -17.49 -6.69
CA PHE A 108 -11.85 -18.71 -6.42
C PHE A 108 -12.78 -19.90 -6.19
N ILE A 109 -13.79 -19.76 -5.32
CA ILE A 109 -14.79 -20.80 -5.07
C ILE A 109 -15.57 -21.12 -6.35
N SER A 110 -15.96 -20.11 -7.14
CA SER A 110 -16.68 -20.32 -8.41
C SER A 110 -15.85 -21.11 -9.42
N VAL A 111 -14.54 -20.86 -9.52
CA VAL A 111 -13.64 -21.60 -10.40
C VAL A 111 -13.35 -22.99 -9.84
N ALA A 112 -13.12 -23.11 -8.53
CA ALA A 112 -12.85 -24.37 -7.88
C ALA A 112 -14.05 -25.33 -7.95
N GLY A 113 -15.27 -24.80 -7.82
CA GLY A 113 -16.52 -25.56 -8.00
C GLY A 113 -16.78 -26.09 -9.41
N LEU A 114 -15.97 -25.68 -10.42
CA LEU A 114 -16.00 -26.28 -11.76
C LEU A 114 -15.22 -27.60 -11.83
N ILE A 115 -14.34 -27.85 -10.86
CA ILE A 115 -13.37 -28.97 -10.88
C ILE A 115 -13.55 -29.88 -9.65
N LEU A 116 -13.95 -29.32 -8.51
CA LEU A 116 -14.08 -29.97 -7.21
C LEU A 116 -15.48 -29.79 -6.64
N ASP A 117 -15.92 -30.70 -5.75
CA ASP A 117 -17.16 -30.51 -5.02
C ASP A 117 -17.03 -29.31 -4.05
N PRO A 118 -18.01 -28.38 -3.99
CA PRO A 118 -17.92 -27.18 -3.15
C PRO A 118 -17.64 -27.45 -1.67
N ALA A 119 -18.03 -28.63 -1.17
CA ALA A 119 -17.77 -29.08 0.20
C ALA A 119 -16.29 -29.40 0.46
N GLU A 120 -15.57 -29.95 -0.53
CA GLU A 120 -14.14 -30.22 -0.44
C GLU A 120 -13.34 -28.91 -0.48
N VAL A 121 -13.76 -27.96 -1.35
CA VAL A 121 -13.15 -26.63 -1.45
C VAL A 121 -13.30 -25.84 -0.15
N ALA A 122 -14.45 -25.92 0.51
CA ALA A 122 -14.67 -25.24 1.79
C ALA A 122 -13.77 -25.80 2.92
N GLY A 123 -13.50 -27.10 2.93
CA GLY A 123 -12.58 -27.75 3.87
C GLY A 123 -11.14 -27.23 3.72
N GLU A 124 -10.63 -27.19 2.48
CA GLU A 124 -9.28 -26.70 2.17
C GLU A 124 -9.10 -25.21 2.52
N VAL A 125 -10.14 -24.39 2.30
CA VAL A 125 -10.08 -22.97 2.66
C VAL A 125 -10.12 -22.77 4.18
N SER A 126 -10.78 -23.65 4.94
CA SER A 126 -10.75 -23.63 6.41
C SER A 126 -9.33 -23.86 6.96
N ASP A 127 -8.56 -24.74 6.31
CA ASP A 127 -7.17 -24.99 6.68
C ASP A 127 -6.25 -23.79 6.35
N LEU A 128 -6.54 -23.08 5.27
CA LEU A 128 -5.86 -21.81 4.93
C LEU A 128 -6.13 -20.72 5.98
N VAL A 129 -7.37 -20.65 6.45
CA VAL A 129 -7.85 -19.70 7.45
C VAL A 129 -7.14 -19.89 8.80
N ALA A 130 -6.73 -21.12 9.13
CA ALA A 130 -6.04 -21.43 10.38
C ALA A 130 -4.66 -20.74 10.54
N VAL A 131 -4.07 -20.23 9.45
CA VAL A 131 -2.78 -19.50 9.48
C VAL A 131 -2.97 -18.01 9.81
N LEU A 132 -4.19 -17.49 9.67
CA LEU A 132 -4.52 -16.11 9.98
C LEU A 132 -4.76 -15.93 11.49
N PRO A 133 -4.68 -14.70 12.02
CA PRO A 133 -5.24 -14.41 13.33
C PRO A 133 -6.69 -14.88 13.41
N GLU A 134 -7.07 -15.50 14.52
CA GLU A 134 -8.39 -16.10 14.76
C GLU A 134 -9.56 -15.22 14.30
N SER A 135 -9.48 -13.92 14.56
CA SER A 135 -10.50 -12.94 14.17
C SER A 135 -10.57 -12.68 12.67
N ALA A 136 -9.41 -12.56 11.99
CA ALA A 136 -9.34 -12.40 10.54
C ALA A 136 -9.80 -13.68 9.82
N GLY A 137 -9.40 -14.83 10.38
CA GLY A 137 -9.79 -16.14 9.92
C GLY A 137 -11.30 -16.37 9.98
N ALA A 138 -11.94 -16.03 11.10
CA ALA A 138 -13.39 -16.18 11.27
C ALA A 138 -14.19 -15.41 10.21
N ILE A 139 -13.77 -14.19 9.87
CA ILE A 139 -14.45 -13.36 8.87
C ILE A 139 -14.33 -13.97 7.46
N ILE A 140 -13.14 -14.43 7.10
CA ILE A 140 -12.89 -15.06 5.80
C ILE A 140 -13.65 -16.39 5.71
N GLY A 141 -13.62 -17.20 6.77
CA GLY A 141 -14.34 -18.47 6.86
C GLY A 141 -15.87 -18.32 6.71
N ASP A 142 -16.47 -17.34 7.41
CA ASP A 142 -17.91 -17.04 7.29
C ASP A 142 -18.32 -16.72 5.84
N GLN A 143 -17.50 -15.97 5.12
CA GLN A 143 -17.78 -15.65 3.72
C GLN A 143 -17.64 -16.85 2.80
N VAL A 144 -16.65 -17.70 3.05
CA VAL A 144 -16.47 -18.95 2.30
C VAL A 144 -17.69 -19.84 2.46
N THR A 145 -18.20 -20.01 3.68
CA THR A 145 -19.42 -20.80 3.94
C THR A 145 -20.65 -20.21 3.25
N LYS A 146 -20.80 -18.88 3.24
CA LYS A 146 -21.93 -18.19 2.57
C LYS A 146 -21.90 -18.33 1.05
N VAL A 147 -20.72 -18.32 0.45
CA VAL A 147 -20.56 -18.49 -1.00
C VAL A 147 -20.74 -19.96 -1.38
N ALA A 148 -20.14 -20.89 -0.63
CA ALA A 148 -20.25 -22.33 -0.90
C ALA A 148 -21.67 -22.88 -0.66
N GLY A 149 -22.42 -22.30 0.29
CA GLY A 149 -23.80 -22.68 0.60
C GLY A 149 -24.85 -22.24 -0.43
N GLY A 150 -24.46 -21.51 -1.48
CA GLY A 150 -25.36 -21.12 -2.58
C GLY A 150 -26.35 -20.00 -2.25
N GLU A 151 -26.32 -19.45 -1.03
CA GLU A 151 -27.22 -18.36 -0.59
C GLU A 151 -27.04 -17.05 -1.39
N ASN A 152 -25.87 -16.89 -2.04
CA ASN A 152 -25.52 -15.71 -2.83
C ASN A 152 -25.20 -16.07 -4.29
N THR A 153 -26.14 -16.69 -5.02
CA THR A 153 -26.07 -16.76 -6.49
C THR A 153 -26.30 -15.36 -7.07
N ALA A 154 -25.26 -14.53 -7.00
CA ALA A 154 -25.17 -13.28 -7.72
C ALA A 154 -25.48 -13.55 -9.20
N THR A 155 -26.42 -12.82 -9.78
CA THR A 155 -26.70 -12.86 -11.22
C THR A 155 -25.37 -12.71 -11.97
N GLY A 156 -25.16 -13.38 -13.11
CA GLY A 156 -23.85 -13.41 -13.79
C GLY A 156 -23.18 -12.04 -13.99
N PHE A 157 -24.00 -10.98 -14.11
CA PHE A 157 -23.53 -9.59 -14.14
C PHE A 157 -22.91 -9.10 -12.81
N VAL A 158 -23.52 -9.40 -11.66
CA VAL A 158 -23.01 -9.04 -10.33
C VAL A 158 -21.73 -9.79 -10.01
N ALA A 159 -21.64 -11.07 -10.40
CA ALA A 159 -20.42 -11.86 -10.28
C ALA A 159 -19.27 -11.27 -11.12
N LEU A 160 -19.56 -10.88 -12.37
CA LEU A 160 -18.58 -10.24 -13.25
C LEU A 160 -18.11 -8.88 -12.71
N ALA A 161 -19.03 -8.07 -12.20
CA ALA A 161 -18.70 -6.79 -11.58
C ALA A 161 -17.85 -6.97 -10.31
N GLY A 162 -18.20 -7.93 -9.45
CA GLY A 162 -17.41 -8.27 -8.27
C GLY A 162 -16.00 -8.74 -8.64
N PHE A 163 -15.89 -9.63 -9.64
CA PHE A 163 -14.59 -10.09 -10.15
C PHE A 163 -13.73 -8.94 -10.67
N ALA A 164 -14.31 -8.04 -11.46
CA ALA A 164 -13.59 -6.86 -11.96
C ALA A 164 -13.07 -5.96 -10.82
N ILE A 165 -13.88 -5.76 -9.77
CA ILE A 165 -13.47 -5.03 -8.56
C ILE A 165 -12.33 -5.76 -7.84
N ALA A 166 -12.39 -7.08 -7.72
CA ALA A 166 -11.31 -7.83 -7.09
C ALA A 166 -9.99 -7.75 -7.86
N VAL A 167 -10.04 -7.94 -9.18
CA VAL A 167 -8.84 -7.82 -10.02
C VAL A 167 -8.26 -6.41 -9.96
N TYR A 168 -9.13 -5.38 -9.99
CA TYR A 168 -8.71 -3.99 -9.83
C TYR A 168 -8.06 -3.75 -8.47
N GLY A 169 -8.70 -4.17 -7.38
CA GLY A 169 -8.19 -4.00 -6.01
C GLY A 169 -6.87 -4.73 -5.79
N ALA A 170 -6.74 -5.96 -6.29
CA ALA A 170 -5.53 -6.76 -6.16
C ALA A 170 -4.36 -6.09 -6.91
N MET A 171 -4.59 -5.65 -8.15
CA MET A 171 -3.57 -4.94 -8.92
C MET A 171 -3.19 -3.60 -8.27
N LYS A 172 -4.18 -2.83 -7.80
CA LYS A 172 -3.93 -1.56 -7.11
C LYS A 172 -3.17 -1.74 -5.81
N SER A 173 -3.46 -2.78 -5.02
CA SER A 173 -2.72 -3.08 -3.79
C SER A 173 -1.23 -3.24 -4.05
N ILE A 174 -0.85 -4.06 -5.04
CA ILE A 174 0.56 -4.30 -5.37
C ILE A 174 1.23 -3.06 -5.97
N LEU A 175 0.52 -2.29 -6.80
CA LEU A 175 1.04 -1.03 -7.33
C LEU A 175 1.27 0.00 -6.22
N THR A 176 0.35 0.12 -5.25
CA THR A 176 0.53 1.00 -4.08
C THR A 176 1.63 0.49 -3.16
N LEU A 177 1.83 -0.82 -3.05
CA LEU A 177 2.99 -1.38 -2.38
C LEU A 177 4.30 -0.96 -3.06
N ILE A 178 4.39 -1.09 -4.39
CA ILE A 178 5.57 -0.64 -5.16
C ILE A 178 5.80 0.85 -4.95
N GLU A 179 4.75 1.67 -4.97
CA GLU A 179 4.82 3.10 -4.68
C GLU A 179 5.36 3.37 -3.26
N GLY A 180 4.87 2.66 -2.24
CA GLY A 180 5.39 2.77 -0.88
C GLY A 180 6.84 2.34 -0.74
N LEU A 181 7.28 1.32 -1.49
CA LEU A 181 8.67 0.92 -1.55
C LEU A 181 9.53 1.96 -2.26
N ASN A 182 9.04 2.56 -3.35
CA ASN A 182 9.73 3.65 -4.02
C ASN A 182 9.90 4.86 -3.07
N ILE A 183 8.84 5.23 -2.33
CA ILE A 183 8.89 6.27 -1.30
C ILE A 183 9.95 5.95 -0.25
N ALA A 184 9.93 4.74 0.33
CA ALA A 184 10.88 4.33 1.36
C ALA A 184 12.35 4.31 0.90
N TYR A 185 12.58 4.02 -0.38
CA TYR A 185 13.90 4.06 -0.97
C TYR A 185 14.30 5.45 -1.49
N GLY A 186 13.41 6.44 -1.45
CA GLY A 186 13.63 7.78 -1.99
C GLY A 186 13.72 7.81 -3.52
N GLU A 187 13.10 6.83 -4.18
CA GLU A 187 13.15 6.65 -5.63
C GLU A 187 11.84 7.10 -6.28
N GLN A 188 11.93 7.66 -7.49
CA GLN A 188 10.75 7.92 -8.31
C GLN A 188 10.52 6.77 -9.28
N GLU A 189 9.26 6.50 -9.63
CA GLU A 189 8.94 5.43 -10.56
C GLU A 189 9.40 5.80 -11.99
N THR A 190 10.45 5.13 -12.46
CA THR A 190 11.04 5.35 -13.79
C THR A 190 10.66 4.27 -14.80
N ARG A 191 10.01 3.18 -14.37
CA ARG A 191 9.61 2.08 -15.26
C ARG A 191 8.43 2.51 -16.12
N GLY A 192 8.46 2.14 -17.40
CA GLY A 192 7.29 2.23 -18.27
C GLY A 192 6.18 1.31 -17.81
N ILE A 193 4.93 1.62 -18.21
CA ILE A 193 3.70 0.92 -17.78
C ILE A 193 3.86 -0.61 -17.89
N VAL A 194 4.31 -1.12 -19.04
CA VAL A 194 4.47 -2.58 -19.26
C VAL A 194 5.39 -3.22 -18.22
N ARG A 195 6.54 -2.60 -17.94
CA ARG A 195 7.52 -3.14 -16.99
C ARG A 195 7.05 -3.03 -15.55
N LEU A 196 6.31 -1.98 -15.21
CA LEU A 196 5.71 -1.81 -13.90
C LEU A 196 4.69 -2.92 -13.62
N TYR A 197 3.74 -3.15 -14.54
CA TYR A 197 2.73 -4.20 -14.39
C TYR A 197 3.34 -5.61 -14.44
N ALA A 198 4.37 -5.84 -15.27
CA ALA A 198 5.10 -7.11 -15.26
C ALA A 198 5.81 -7.34 -13.91
N THR A 199 6.36 -6.29 -13.30
CA THR A 199 7.00 -6.37 -11.98
C THR A 199 5.97 -6.65 -10.89
N ALA A 200 4.82 -5.95 -10.93
CA ALA A 200 3.71 -6.21 -10.03
C ALA A 200 3.23 -7.66 -10.13
N PHE A 201 3.03 -8.18 -11.35
CA PHE A 201 2.63 -9.56 -11.56
C PHE A 201 3.66 -10.57 -11.05
N ALA A 202 4.96 -10.34 -11.29
CA ALA A 202 6.03 -11.20 -10.80
C ALA A 202 6.10 -11.23 -9.27
N LEU A 203 5.90 -10.08 -8.61
CA LEU A 203 5.80 -9.98 -7.16
C LEU A 203 4.61 -10.76 -6.63
N THR A 204 3.43 -10.59 -7.23
CA THR A 204 2.23 -11.33 -6.85
C THR A 204 2.45 -12.83 -6.94
N LEU A 205 3.02 -13.32 -8.06
CA LEU A 205 3.31 -14.74 -8.23
C LEU A 205 4.33 -15.24 -7.20
N GLY A 206 5.40 -14.47 -6.94
CA GLY A 206 6.39 -14.81 -5.93
C GLY A 206 5.79 -14.91 -4.51
N LEU A 207 4.91 -13.98 -4.14
CA LEU A 207 4.20 -14.01 -2.86
C LEU A 207 3.22 -15.19 -2.77
N ILE A 208 2.51 -15.52 -3.85
CA ILE A 208 1.63 -16.70 -3.92
C ILE A 208 2.44 -17.98 -3.72
N VAL A 209 3.57 -18.13 -4.41
CA VAL A 209 4.44 -19.30 -4.25
C VAL A 209 5.00 -19.36 -2.83
N GLY A 210 5.46 -18.25 -2.27
CA GLY A 210 5.92 -18.17 -0.89
C GLY A 210 4.84 -18.57 0.13
N MET A 211 3.61 -18.11 -0.07
CA MET A 211 2.46 -18.48 0.74
C MET A 211 2.14 -19.98 0.62
N ALA A 212 2.11 -20.53 -0.59
CA ALA A 212 1.89 -21.95 -0.83
C ALA A 212 2.97 -22.82 -0.16
N LEU A 213 4.23 -22.39 -0.20
CA LEU A 213 5.33 -23.06 0.52
C LEU A 213 5.14 -22.99 2.03
N ALA A 214 4.72 -21.84 2.58
CA ALA A 214 4.43 -21.70 4.00
C ALA A 214 3.30 -22.64 4.45
N ILE A 215 2.20 -22.70 3.69
CA ILE A 215 1.09 -23.63 3.95
C ILE A 215 1.57 -25.08 3.83
N GLY A 216 2.35 -25.40 2.80
CA GLY A 216 2.97 -26.71 2.62
C GLY A 216 3.81 -27.11 3.84
N VAL A 217 4.61 -26.21 4.41
CA VAL A 217 5.36 -26.47 5.65
C VAL A 217 4.41 -26.70 6.84
N VAL A 218 3.32 -25.95 6.94
CA VAL A 218 2.33 -26.09 8.02
C VAL A 218 1.68 -27.48 7.98
N VAL A 219 1.28 -27.95 6.80
CA VAL A 219 0.52 -29.20 6.61
C VAL A 219 1.42 -30.42 6.49
N LEU A 220 2.47 -30.36 5.66
CA LEU A 220 3.29 -31.52 5.33
C LEU A 220 4.34 -31.84 6.39
N LEU A 221 4.92 -30.84 7.06
CA LEU A 221 5.97 -31.08 8.05
C LEU A 221 5.52 -32.03 9.18
N PRO A 222 4.35 -31.86 9.83
CA PRO A 222 3.92 -32.81 10.85
C PRO A 222 3.67 -34.21 10.29
N VAL A 223 3.13 -34.33 9.07
CA VAL A 223 2.89 -35.63 8.41
C VAL A 223 4.21 -36.35 8.13
N LEU A 224 5.20 -35.66 7.56
CA LEU A 224 6.51 -36.22 7.26
C LEU A 224 7.24 -36.68 8.52
N LEU A 225 7.13 -35.91 9.62
CA LEU A 225 7.73 -36.29 10.90
C LEU A 225 7.03 -37.51 11.52
N ALA A 226 5.71 -37.62 11.40
CA ALA A 226 4.94 -38.76 11.87
C ALA A 226 5.25 -40.06 11.11
N LEU A 227 5.61 -39.97 9.82
CA LEU A 227 6.03 -41.12 9.00
C LEU A 227 7.47 -41.60 9.32
N GLY A 228 8.33 -40.69 9.80
CA GLY A 228 9.74 -40.98 10.09
C GLY A 228 10.00 -41.57 11.47
N ASP A 229 9.26 -41.15 12.50
CA ASP A 229 9.32 -41.67 13.89
C ASP A 229 8.15 -41.09 14.72
N THR A 230 7.38 -41.93 15.41
CA THR A 230 6.24 -41.49 16.24
C THR A 230 6.67 -40.69 17.47
N GLN A 231 7.93 -40.82 17.93
CA GLN A 231 8.50 -39.96 18.98
C GLN A 231 8.92 -38.58 18.45
N ALA A 232 9.26 -38.45 17.17
CA ALA A 232 9.62 -37.17 16.55
C ALA A 232 8.40 -36.23 16.42
N ALA A 233 7.19 -36.78 16.26
CA ALA A 233 5.94 -36.03 16.26
C ALA A 233 5.60 -35.37 17.61
N GLY A 234 6.23 -35.77 18.71
CA GLY A 234 6.15 -35.09 20.02
C GLY A 234 7.40 -34.29 20.40
N SER A 235 8.41 -34.25 19.52
CA SER A 235 9.76 -33.78 19.85
C SER A 235 9.97 -32.28 19.62
N GLY A 236 11.12 -31.77 20.10
CA GLY A 236 11.66 -30.44 19.79
C GLY A 236 11.70 -30.09 18.30
N LEU A 237 11.61 -31.08 17.40
CA LEU A 237 11.65 -30.91 15.96
C LEU A 237 10.41 -30.21 15.38
N LEU A 238 9.24 -30.33 16.02
CA LEU A 238 8.05 -29.55 15.63
C LEU A 238 8.25 -28.04 15.83
N TRP A 239 9.11 -27.64 16.77
CA TRP A 239 9.43 -26.23 16.98
C TRP A 239 10.20 -25.63 15.80
N LEU A 240 10.86 -26.45 14.98
CA LEU A 240 11.55 -26.00 13.76
C LEU A 240 10.59 -25.41 12.72
N ARG A 241 9.30 -25.73 12.80
CA ARG A 241 8.25 -25.11 11.97
C ARG A 241 8.28 -23.59 12.04
N TRP A 242 8.41 -23.01 13.25
CA TRP A 242 8.36 -21.56 13.43
C TRP A 242 9.57 -20.84 12.81
N PRO A 243 10.83 -21.27 13.04
CA PRO A 243 11.98 -20.74 12.30
C PRO A 243 11.89 -20.90 10.79
N ILE A 244 11.37 -22.02 10.27
CA ILE A 244 11.20 -22.21 8.82
C ILE A 244 10.19 -21.19 8.26
N LEU A 245 9.03 -21.02 8.90
CA LEU A 245 8.03 -20.04 8.50
C LEU A 245 8.57 -18.61 8.59
N ALA A 246 9.31 -18.28 9.66
CA ALA A 246 9.99 -17.00 9.78
C ALA A 246 11.01 -16.80 8.65
N GLY A 247 11.77 -17.84 8.28
CA GLY A 247 12.71 -17.82 7.15
C GLY A 247 12.01 -17.55 5.82
N ILE A 248 10.87 -18.21 5.56
CA ILE A 248 10.05 -17.96 4.37
C ILE A 248 9.54 -16.52 4.36
N ALA A 249 9.06 -16.00 5.49
CA ALA A 249 8.62 -14.61 5.60
C ALA A 249 9.76 -13.61 5.34
N VAL A 250 10.96 -13.84 5.90
CA VAL A 250 12.16 -13.03 5.64
C VAL A 250 12.51 -13.05 4.16
N LEU A 251 12.46 -14.22 3.50
CA LEU A 251 12.70 -14.33 2.06
C LEU A 251 11.65 -13.58 1.24
N GLY A 252 10.37 -13.64 1.64
CA GLY A 252 9.28 -12.88 1.02
C GLY A 252 9.52 -11.37 1.12
N PHE A 253 9.85 -10.86 2.30
CA PHE A 253 10.17 -9.45 2.53
C PHE A 253 11.41 -9.05 1.71
N ALA A 254 12.46 -9.87 1.71
CA ALA A 254 13.66 -9.62 0.92
C ALA A 254 13.37 -9.58 -0.60
N LEU A 255 12.50 -10.46 -1.10
CA LEU A 255 12.06 -10.47 -2.50
C LEU A 255 11.33 -9.18 -2.86
N VAL A 256 10.40 -8.75 -2.01
CA VAL A 256 9.63 -7.51 -2.18
C VAL A 256 10.57 -6.30 -2.18
N TYR A 257 11.52 -6.22 -1.24
CA TYR A 257 12.49 -5.12 -1.16
C TYR A 257 13.48 -5.11 -2.32
N ARG A 258 13.72 -6.27 -2.95
CA ARG A 258 14.62 -6.41 -4.07
C ARG A 258 13.98 -6.01 -5.40
N ILE A 259 12.76 -6.49 -5.64
CA ILE A 259 12.08 -6.39 -6.94
C ILE A 259 11.14 -5.18 -6.99
N GLY A 260 10.58 -4.80 -5.84
CA GLY A 260 9.61 -3.71 -5.70
C GLY A 260 10.15 -2.37 -6.17
N PRO A 261 11.23 -1.81 -5.58
CA PRO A 261 11.71 -0.47 -5.91
C PRO A 261 12.21 -0.31 -7.36
N ALA A 262 12.04 0.88 -7.94
CA ALA A 262 12.51 1.26 -9.28
C ALA A 262 14.02 1.54 -9.36
N LYS A 263 14.82 0.89 -8.51
CA LYS A 263 16.26 1.16 -8.34
C LYS A 263 17.10 0.29 -9.28
N ARG A 264 18.06 0.89 -9.98
CA ARG A 264 18.95 0.18 -10.94
C ARG A 264 20.13 -0.57 -10.30
N SER A 265 20.46 -0.33 -9.02
CA SER A 265 21.74 -0.77 -8.46
C SER A 265 21.72 -1.10 -6.95
N ALA A 266 20.75 -1.87 -6.47
CA ALA A 266 20.91 -2.49 -5.15
C ALA A 266 21.88 -3.69 -5.24
N GLY A 267 22.79 -3.85 -4.28
CA GLY A 267 23.58 -5.07 -4.15
C GLY A 267 22.69 -6.26 -3.76
N TRP A 268 22.94 -7.46 -4.27
CA TRP A 268 22.14 -8.64 -3.92
C TRP A 268 22.50 -9.12 -2.50
N ARG A 269 21.58 -8.93 -1.53
CA ARG A 269 21.69 -9.46 -0.16
C ARG A 269 20.44 -10.30 0.13
N TRP A 270 20.58 -11.63 0.16
CA TRP A 270 19.48 -12.58 0.40
C TRP A 270 18.81 -12.38 1.76
N ILE A 271 19.57 -11.93 2.76
CA ILE A 271 19.09 -11.65 4.11
C ILE A 271 19.52 -10.22 4.47
N SER A 272 18.59 -9.27 4.31
CA SER A 272 18.82 -7.89 4.73
C SER A 272 18.35 -7.67 6.17
N PRO A 273 19.02 -6.80 6.95
CA PRO A 273 18.56 -6.46 8.30
C PRO A 273 17.14 -5.89 8.31
N GLY A 274 16.76 -5.16 7.26
CA GLY A 274 15.39 -4.67 7.07
C GLY A 274 14.36 -5.78 6.89
N ALA A 275 14.66 -6.84 6.12
CA ALA A 275 13.75 -7.97 5.96
C ALA A 275 13.55 -8.75 7.27
N VAL A 276 14.61 -8.91 8.06
CA VAL A 276 14.54 -9.53 9.38
C VAL A 276 13.74 -8.68 10.36
N LEU A 277 14.03 -7.37 10.46
CA LEU A 277 13.27 -6.50 11.36
C LEU A 277 11.81 -6.35 10.91
N GLY A 278 11.56 -6.18 9.61
CA GLY A 278 10.20 -6.11 9.06
C GLY A 278 9.40 -7.36 9.38
N THR A 279 10.00 -8.55 9.23
CA THR A 279 9.39 -9.82 9.62
C THR A 279 9.14 -9.89 11.12
N ALA A 280 10.11 -9.47 11.95
CA ALA A 280 9.95 -9.45 13.40
C ALA A 280 8.82 -8.50 13.84
N LEU A 281 8.73 -7.30 13.24
CA LEU A 281 7.66 -6.34 13.48
C LEU A 281 6.31 -6.87 12.98
N TRP A 282 6.30 -7.59 11.86
CA TRP A 282 5.09 -8.22 11.33
C TRP A 282 4.57 -9.34 12.26
N ILE A 283 5.45 -10.19 12.77
CA ILE A 283 5.12 -11.23 13.75
C ILE A 283 4.64 -10.58 15.05
N ALA A 284 5.39 -9.59 15.58
CA ALA A 284 5.01 -8.87 16.79
C ALA A 284 3.65 -8.16 16.63
N GLY A 285 3.41 -7.54 15.47
CA GLY A 285 2.14 -6.93 15.10
C GLY A 285 1.01 -7.96 15.03
N THR A 286 1.26 -9.14 14.47
CA THR A 286 0.28 -10.25 14.38
C THR A 286 -0.08 -10.80 15.77
N VAL A 287 0.91 -11.01 16.64
CA VAL A 287 0.70 -11.45 18.03
C VAL A 287 -0.03 -10.37 18.83
N GLY A 288 0.43 -9.11 18.75
CA GLY A 288 -0.19 -7.98 19.43
C GLY A 288 -1.63 -7.75 18.96
N PHE A 289 -1.89 -7.89 17.66
CA PHE A 289 -3.23 -7.82 17.10
C PHE A 289 -4.12 -8.97 17.57
N SER A 290 -3.58 -10.19 17.67
CA SER A 290 -4.31 -11.34 18.20
C SER A 290 -4.72 -11.11 19.65
N LEU A 291 -3.84 -10.53 20.47
CA LEU A 291 -4.18 -10.12 21.85
C LEU A 291 -5.26 -9.03 21.85
N TYR A 292 -5.08 -7.99 21.04
CA TYR A 292 -6.08 -6.92 20.90
C TYR A 292 -7.46 -7.47 20.51
N ALA A 293 -7.54 -8.32 19.49
CA ALA A 293 -8.79 -8.90 19.02
C ALA A 293 -9.44 -9.81 20.07
N ARG A 294 -8.67 -10.47 20.93
CA ARG A 294 -9.20 -11.28 22.05
C ARG A 294 -9.83 -10.42 23.15
N TYR A 295 -9.17 -9.33 23.54
CA TYR A 295 -9.66 -8.46 24.62
C TYR A 295 -10.76 -7.50 24.17
N PHE A 296 -10.74 -7.07 22.91
CA PHE A 296 -11.71 -6.15 22.31
C PHE A 296 -12.65 -6.86 21.31
N GLY A 297 -12.75 -8.20 21.36
CA GLY A 297 -13.58 -9.01 20.46
C GLY A 297 -15.09 -8.75 20.57
N SER A 298 -15.54 -8.08 21.63
CA SER A 298 -16.94 -7.64 21.78
C SER A 298 -17.35 -6.54 20.78
N TYR A 299 -16.40 -5.97 20.01
CA TYR A 299 -16.73 -5.08 18.90
C TYR A 299 -17.59 -5.78 17.82
N THR A 300 -17.43 -7.08 17.62
CA THR A 300 -18.28 -7.87 16.71
C THR A 300 -19.70 -8.02 17.27
N GLU A 301 -19.86 -8.09 18.60
CA GLU A 301 -21.20 -8.16 19.23
C GLU A 301 -21.96 -6.83 19.08
N THR A 302 -21.25 -5.70 19.07
CA THR A 302 -21.86 -4.36 18.99
C THR A 302 -22.05 -3.90 17.53
N TYR A 303 -21.10 -4.20 16.64
CA TYR A 303 -21.08 -3.71 15.26
C TYR A 303 -21.32 -4.81 14.20
N GLY A 304 -21.48 -6.06 14.61
CA GLY A 304 -21.72 -7.19 13.71
C GLY A 304 -20.63 -7.33 12.63
N ALA A 305 -21.07 -7.52 11.38
CA ALA A 305 -20.17 -7.68 10.23
C ALA A 305 -19.23 -6.48 10.01
N LEU A 306 -19.64 -5.25 10.40
CA LEU A 306 -18.79 -4.07 10.28
C LEU A 306 -17.58 -4.14 11.21
N GLY A 307 -17.74 -4.70 12.41
CA GLY A 307 -16.64 -4.91 13.35
C GLY A 307 -15.57 -5.83 12.78
N GLY A 308 -15.99 -6.91 12.11
CA GLY A 308 -15.08 -7.81 11.43
C GLY A 308 -14.26 -7.11 10.34
N VAL A 309 -14.90 -6.34 9.46
CA VAL A 309 -14.20 -5.61 8.39
C VAL A 309 -13.15 -4.65 8.96
N VAL A 310 -13.47 -3.93 10.03
CA VAL A 310 -12.52 -3.01 10.70
C VAL A 310 -11.33 -3.76 11.31
N ILE A 311 -11.58 -4.90 11.97
CA ILE A 311 -10.54 -5.77 12.51
C ILE A 311 -9.60 -6.24 11.38
N LEU A 312 -10.15 -6.80 10.30
CA LEU A 312 -9.35 -7.28 9.18
C LEU A 312 -8.55 -6.14 8.52
N LEU A 313 -9.17 -4.99 8.30
CA LEU A 313 -8.50 -3.80 7.74
C LEU A 313 -7.34 -3.34 8.62
N THR A 314 -7.53 -3.35 9.94
CA THR A 314 -6.50 -2.96 10.91
C THR A 314 -5.32 -3.92 10.88
N TRP A 315 -5.57 -5.23 10.81
CA TRP A 315 -4.49 -6.22 10.69
C TRP A 315 -3.72 -6.10 9.37
N LEU A 316 -4.43 -5.88 8.25
CA LEU A 316 -3.80 -5.62 6.96
C LEU A 316 -2.97 -4.34 6.99
N TRP A 317 -3.45 -3.30 7.66
CA TRP A 317 -2.73 -2.04 7.84
C TRP A 317 -1.45 -2.23 8.64
N VAL A 318 -1.50 -2.90 9.80
CA VAL A 318 -0.32 -3.24 10.60
C VAL A 318 0.67 -4.07 9.77
N SER A 319 0.16 -4.99 8.94
CA SER A 319 1.01 -5.83 8.11
C SER A 319 1.77 -5.05 7.04
N ALA A 320 1.05 -4.20 6.30
CA ALA A 320 1.66 -3.32 5.31
C ALA A 320 2.63 -2.32 5.96
N TYR A 321 2.29 -1.80 7.14
CA TYR A 321 3.12 -0.87 7.89
C TYR A 321 4.44 -1.53 8.35
N ALA A 322 4.40 -2.75 8.88
CA ALA A 322 5.61 -3.51 9.26
C ALA A 322 6.53 -3.76 8.05
N MET A 323 5.94 -4.08 6.91
CA MET A 323 6.69 -4.27 5.66
C MET A 323 7.32 -2.97 5.15
N LEU A 324 6.63 -1.82 5.20
CA LEU A 324 7.23 -0.54 4.80
C LEU A 324 8.32 -0.08 5.78
N MET A 325 8.14 -0.28 7.09
CA MET A 325 9.18 0.03 8.09
C MET A 325 10.47 -0.76 7.86
N GLY A 326 10.37 -2.04 7.48
CA GLY A 326 11.55 -2.84 7.13
C GLY A 326 12.24 -2.35 5.86
N ALA A 327 11.49 -1.80 4.90
CA ALA A 327 12.03 -1.19 3.69
C ALA A 327 12.81 0.11 4.00
N GLU A 328 12.25 0.99 4.83
CA GLU A 328 12.90 2.22 5.31
C GLU A 328 14.19 1.93 6.07
N LEU A 329 14.17 0.92 6.94
CA LEU A 329 15.37 0.51 7.64
C LEU A 329 16.46 0.09 6.63
N ASN A 330 16.08 -0.68 5.60
CA ASN A 330 17.03 -1.15 4.62
C ASN A 330 17.58 -0.02 3.74
N SER A 331 16.75 0.95 3.36
CA SER A 331 17.18 2.12 2.59
C SER A 331 18.14 3.00 3.39
N GLU A 332 17.89 3.20 4.69
CA GLU A 332 18.76 3.96 5.57
C GLU A 332 20.12 3.29 5.81
N ILE A 333 20.12 1.96 5.94
CA ILE A 333 21.34 1.15 5.96
C ILE A 333 22.15 1.35 4.68
N GLU A 334 21.52 1.30 3.51
CA GLU A 334 22.19 1.50 2.23
C GLU A 334 22.73 2.93 2.07
N ARG A 335 21.99 3.94 2.55
CA ARG A 335 22.42 5.36 2.55
C ARG A 335 23.70 5.57 3.36
N GLN A 336 23.79 4.93 4.52
CA GLN A 336 24.99 4.99 5.36
C GLN A 336 26.18 4.27 4.73
N ASP A 337 25.96 3.06 4.19
CA ASP A 337 26.99 2.29 3.49
C ASP A 337 27.53 3.08 2.26
N SER A 338 26.69 3.90 1.63
CA SER A 338 27.06 4.74 0.47
C SER A 338 27.74 6.08 0.86
N GLY A 339 27.88 6.39 2.16
CA GLY A 339 28.42 7.66 2.64
C GLY A 339 27.52 8.88 2.40
N ALA A 340 26.27 8.66 1.97
CA ALA A 340 25.28 9.70 1.68
C ALA A 340 24.54 10.20 2.93
N ALA A 341 24.97 9.77 4.13
CA ALA A 341 24.32 10.01 5.41
C ALA A 341 24.23 11.48 5.87
N GLY A 342 24.65 12.45 5.04
CA GLY A 342 24.62 13.88 5.31
C GLY A 342 23.63 14.69 4.46
N GLY A 343 22.96 14.10 3.47
CA GLY A 343 21.93 14.78 2.69
C GLY A 343 20.54 14.54 3.27
N ALA A 344 19.78 15.60 3.54
CA ALA A 344 18.38 15.47 3.94
C ALA A 344 17.60 14.69 2.87
N HIS A 345 16.88 13.64 3.29
CA HIS A 345 15.94 12.94 2.43
C HIS A 345 14.84 13.93 2.04
N SER A 346 14.89 14.46 0.82
CA SER A 346 13.74 15.17 0.27
C SER A 346 12.69 14.12 -0.01
N SER A 347 11.65 14.05 0.83
CA SER A 347 10.54 13.13 0.60
C SER A 347 10.01 13.35 -0.82
N VAL A 348 9.45 12.31 -1.45
CA VAL A 348 8.80 12.49 -2.77
C VAL A 348 7.74 13.59 -2.71
N PHE A 349 7.12 13.78 -1.54
CA PHE A 349 6.16 14.86 -1.27
C PHE A 349 6.81 16.25 -1.27
N ASP A 350 8.04 16.39 -0.76
CA ASP A 350 8.79 17.66 -0.82
C ASP A 350 9.24 17.99 -2.25
N GLN A 351 9.56 16.97 -3.05
CA GLN A 351 9.95 17.14 -4.45
C GLN A 351 8.78 17.57 -5.35
N ALA A 352 7.54 17.29 -4.95
CA ALA A 352 6.33 17.71 -5.65
C ALA A 352 5.93 19.17 -5.35
N ALA A 353 6.50 19.79 -4.31
CA ALA A 353 6.28 21.20 -4.03
C ALA A 353 7.05 22.05 -5.07
N PRO A 354 6.39 23.00 -5.77
CA PRO A 354 7.09 23.88 -6.68
C PRO A 354 8.14 24.66 -5.89
N ALA A 355 9.39 24.65 -6.36
CA ALA A 355 10.50 25.36 -5.75
C ALA A 355 10.13 26.84 -5.60
N SER A 356 9.73 27.24 -4.39
CA SER A 356 9.49 28.64 -4.06
C SER A 356 10.85 29.31 -3.88
N THR A 357 11.55 29.60 -4.98
CA THR A 357 12.55 30.66 -4.96
C THR A 357 11.82 31.95 -4.60
N PRO A 358 12.10 32.58 -3.45
CA PRO A 358 11.56 33.90 -3.16
C PRO A 358 11.96 34.83 -4.31
N PRO A 359 11.05 35.63 -4.88
CA PRO A 359 11.42 36.59 -5.91
C PRO A 359 12.53 37.48 -5.36
N LYS A 360 13.69 37.45 -6.02
CA LYS A 360 14.77 38.39 -5.74
C LYS A 360 14.33 39.72 -6.34
N ASP A 361 13.95 40.62 -5.44
CA ASP A 361 13.46 41.98 -5.65
C ASP A 361 12.06 42.08 -6.30
N PRO A 362 11.12 42.85 -5.71
CA PRO A 362 9.86 43.15 -6.38
C PRO A 362 10.15 44.08 -7.57
N ALA A 363 10.06 43.54 -8.79
CA ALA A 363 10.04 44.36 -9.99
C ALA A 363 8.85 45.34 -9.93
N PRO A 364 9.00 46.60 -10.37
CA PRO A 364 7.88 47.55 -10.41
C PRO A 364 6.76 46.99 -11.29
N MET A 365 5.54 46.90 -10.75
CA MET A 365 4.37 46.44 -11.53
C MET A 365 4.14 47.37 -12.72
N PRO A 366 3.97 46.85 -13.95
CA PRO A 366 3.39 47.63 -15.04
C PRO A 366 1.94 47.98 -14.72
N ALA A 367 1.51 49.20 -15.07
CA ALA A 367 0.15 49.65 -14.88
C ALA A 367 -0.87 48.71 -15.55
N ALA A 368 -1.93 48.38 -14.82
CA ALA A 368 -2.98 47.47 -15.27
C ALA A 368 -3.67 47.98 -16.55
N PRO A 369 -3.88 47.13 -17.57
CA PRO A 369 -4.71 47.50 -18.71
C PRO A 369 -6.20 47.51 -18.32
N ALA A 370 -6.95 48.41 -18.95
CA ALA A 370 -8.38 48.66 -18.73
C ALA A 370 -9.23 47.38 -18.92
N PRO A 371 -10.38 47.26 -18.23
CA PRO A 371 -11.19 46.05 -18.26
C PRO A 371 -11.81 45.82 -19.65
N ALA A 372 -11.43 44.72 -20.28
CA ALA A 372 -12.07 44.21 -21.48
C ALA A 372 -13.46 43.65 -21.13
N GLN A 373 -14.46 43.95 -21.96
CA GLN A 373 -15.85 43.56 -21.81
C GLN A 373 -16.01 42.03 -21.71
N ALA A 374 -16.83 41.59 -20.76
CA ALA A 374 -17.12 40.19 -20.51
C ALA A 374 -17.79 39.52 -21.73
N ALA A 375 -17.07 38.57 -22.35
CA ALA A 375 -17.68 37.61 -23.26
C ALA A 375 -18.44 36.56 -22.43
N GLN A 376 -19.73 36.38 -22.72
CA GLN A 376 -20.58 35.36 -22.10
C GLN A 376 -20.05 33.95 -22.43
N PRO A 377 -19.97 33.02 -21.45
CA PRO A 377 -19.60 31.64 -21.73
C PRO A 377 -20.72 30.90 -22.46
N ALA A 378 -20.36 30.21 -23.55
CA ALA A 378 -21.22 29.29 -24.27
C ALA A 378 -21.62 28.08 -23.39
N ALA A 379 -22.87 27.63 -23.53
CA ALA A 379 -23.45 26.55 -22.73
C ALA A 379 -22.71 25.20 -22.90
N PRO A 380 -22.57 24.39 -21.83
CA PRO A 380 -21.96 23.06 -21.91
C PRO A 380 -22.90 22.03 -22.56
N GLY A 381 -22.33 21.18 -23.43
CA GLY A 381 -23.04 20.14 -24.18
C GLY A 381 -23.69 19.04 -23.32
N HIS A 382 -24.88 18.62 -23.72
CA HIS A 382 -25.84 17.76 -23.01
C HIS A 382 -25.43 16.28 -22.79
N GLY A 383 -24.17 15.89 -22.97
CA GLY A 383 -23.76 14.47 -23.00
C GLY A 383 -23.67 13.77 -21.64
N LEU A 384 -23.16 14.44 -20.60
CA LEU A 384 -22.87 13.80 -19.30
C LEU A 384 -24.05 13.84 -18.30
N VAL A 385 -24.99 14.76 -18.48
CA VAL A 385 -26.19 14.86 -17.63
C VAL A 385 -27.19 13.73 -17.94
N LEU A 386 -27.20 13.22 -19.17
CA LEU A 386 -28.10 12.14 -19.58
C LEU A 386 -27.78 10.80 -18.92
N VAL A 387 -26.51 10.47 -18.68
CA VAL A 387 -26.13 9.17 -18.07
C VAL A 387 -26.48 9.14 -16.57
N GLY A 388 -26.31 10.26 -15.85
CA GLY A 388 -26.71 10.37 -14.45
C GLY A 388 -28.24 10.41 -14.25
N ALA A 389 -28.97 11.07 -15.15
CA ALA A 389 -30.43 11.14 -15.09
C ALA A 389 -31.10 9.80 -15.45
N LEU A 390 -30.53 9.02 -16.37
CA LEU A 390 -31.06 7.69 -16.74
C LEU A 390 -30.89 6.68 -15.59
N ALA A 391 -29.78 6.75 -14.85
CA ALA A 391 -29.53 5.88 -13.70
C ALA A 391 -30.50 6.16 -12.53
N LEU A 392 -30.83 7.44 -12.28
CA LEU A 392 -31.80 7.83 -11.25
C LEU A 392 -33.25 7.48 -11.64
N LEU A 393 -33.62 7.55 -12.92
CA LEU A 393 -34.94 7.14 -13.40
C LEU A 393 -35.14 5.61 -13.37
N LEU A 394 -34.08 4.83 -13.57
CA LEU A 394 -34.11 3.36 -13.44
C LEU A 394 -34.26 2.89 -11.99
N VAL A 395 -33.59 3.56 -11.04
CA VAL A 395 -33.73 3.28 -9.61
C VAL A 395 -35.11 3.71 -9.08
N GLY A 396 -35.66 4.82 -9.59
CA GLY A 396 -37.02 5.27 -9.24
C GLY A 396 -38.13 4.34 -9.72
N ARG A 397 -37.96 3.66 -10.87
CA ARG A 397 -39.00 2.75 -11.42
C ARG A 397 -39.10 1.39 -10.74
N LEU A 398 -38.09 0.98 -9.97
CA LEU A 398 -38.05 -0.32 -9.29
C LEU A 398 -38.68 -0.31 -7.88
N ARG A 399 -39.01 0.87 -7.33
CA ARG A 399 -39.80 1.00 -6.10
C ARG A 399 -41.28 1.23 -6.45
N ARG A 400 -42.01 0.16 -6.79
CA ARG A 400 -43.48 0.18 -6.71
C ARG A 400 -43.90 -0.22 -5.29
N PRO A 401 -44.67 0.59 -4.55
CA PRO A 401 -45.27 0.14 -3.30
C PRO A 401 -46.29 -0.97 -3.59
N GLY A 402 -46.25 -2.03 -2.79
CA GLY A 402 -47.23 -3.12 -2.85
C GLY A 402 -48.65 -2.64 -2.55
N PRO A 403 -49.69 -3.35 -3.03
CA PRO A 403 -51.07 -2.93 -2.84
C PRO A 403 -51.46 -2.95 -1.35
N PRO A 404 -52.34 -2.03 -0.91
CA PRO A 404 -52.80 -1.98 0.47
C PRO A 404 -53.65 -3.21 0.80
N GLU A 405 -53.34 -3.84 1.93
CA GLU A 405 -54.22 -4.83 2.56
C GLU A 405 -55.56 -4.14 2.88
N ARG A 406 -56.65 -4.77 2.42
CA ARG A 406 -58.02 -4.34 2.73
C ARG A 406 -58.45 -4.97 4.07
N PRO A 407 -59.34 -4.28 4.81
CA PRO A 407 -59.52 -4.42 6.25
C PRO A 407 -60.11 -5.76 6.72
#